data_AF-A0A7Y4TSE8-F1
#
_entry.id   AF-A0A7Y4TSE8-F1
#
_cell.length_a   1.000
_cell.length_b   1.000
_cell.length_c   1.000
_cell.angle_alpha   90.00
_cell.angle_beta   90.00
_cell.angle_gamma   90.00
#
_symmetry.space_group_name_H-M   'P 1'
#
loop_
_entity.id
_entity.type
_entity.pdbx_description
1 polymer ?
#
loop_
_entity_poly.entity_id
_entity_poly.type
_entity_poly.pdbx_seq_one_letter_code
_entity_poly.pdbx_strand_id
1 'polypeptide(L)'
;MNIQNIAALSAQLKAIGFDNMGYLLAKRICLVPEGFVITEKQSKDNEQIVFNFHFQKDKKLNGYILVFYDAILQKEISVTTQVINGVNIEGLQEEMSTIDWKLVFDFNNKKPFNPDDKLSFEKEQKIEALIRVLLELELTEEGKQISILLKQKYWSEIPYNELMGNISSVKNKAELSQRFYYAEGQACISADEAYRFLQNKWLEKQMQVKRKQLENIEETEAGGDRQSSNGSGLLKKKRVGSSSKNKRTRITQD
;
A
#
# COMPACT_ATOMS: atom_id res chain seq x y z
N MET A 1 -13.60 -23.86 -22.25
CA MET A 1 -13.72 -22.52 -21.62
C MET A 1 -15.18 -22.25 -21.33
N ASN A 2 -15.54 -21.93 -20.08
CA ASN A 2 -16.94 -21.79 -19.66
C ASN A 2 -17.42 -20.34 -19.87
N ILE A 3 -18.15 -20.08 -20.96
CA ILE A 3 -18.61 -18.73 -21.34
C ILE A 3 -19.62 -18.18 -20.33
N GLN A 4 -20.51 -19.02 -19.79
CA GLN A 4 -21.49 -18.60 -18.77
C GLN A 4 -20.79 -18.15 -17.49
N ASN A 5 -19.75 -18.86 -17.05
CA ASN A 5 -18.94 -18.45 -15.91
C ASN A 5 -18.21 -17.12 -16.16
N ILE A 6 -17.64 -16.91 -17.37
CA ILE A 6 -17.02 -15.62 -17.74
C ILE A 6 -18.06 -14.49 -17.72
N ALA A 7 -19.26 -14.72 -18.27
CA ALA A 7 -20.33 -13.73 -18.27
C ALA A 7 -20.79 -13.38 -16.83
N ALA A 8 -20.93 -14.38 -15.96
CA ALA A 8 -21.27 -14.19 -14.55
C ALA A 8 -20.20 -13.38 -13.81
N LEU A 9 -18.92 -13.71 -13.97
CA LEU A 9 -17.81 -12.95 -13.39
C LEU A 9 -17.76 -11.52 -13.94
N SER A 10 -17.99 -11.33 -15.24
CA SER A 10 -18.06 -10.00 -15.84
C SER A 10 -19.23 -9.17 -15.28
N ALA A 11 -20.37 -9.79 -14.99
CA ALA A 11 -21.49 -9.13 -14.35
C ALA A 11 -21.19 -8.76 -12.88
N GLN A 12 -20.46 -9.61 -12.15
CA GLN A 12 -20.00 -9.31 -10.79
C GLN A 12 -19.05 -8.11 -10.78
N LEU A 13 -18.04 -8.10 -11.67
CA LEU A 13 -17.12 -6.96 -11.81
C LEU A 13 -17.86 -5.68 -12.22
N LYS A 14 -18.85 -5.79 -13.09
CA LYS A 14 -19.72 -4.67 -13.46
C LYS A 14 -20.50 -4.12 -12.26
N ALA A 15 -21.03 -4.99 -11.40
CA ALA A 15 -21.71 -4.56 -10.17
C ALA A 15 -20.75 -3.84 -9.20
N ILE A 16 -19.47 -4.17 -9.21
CA ILE A 16 -18.43 -3.44 -8.46
C ILE A 16 -18.14 -2.08 -9.11
N GLY A 17 -18.33 -1.94 -10.42
CA GLY A 17 -18.08 -0.70 -11.17
C GLY A 17 -17.04 -0.84 -12.29
N PHE A 18 -16.77 -2.07 -12.76
CA PHE A 18 -15.81 -2.36 -13.83
C PHE A 18 -16.50 -2.98 -15.04
N ASP A 19 -16.68 -2.19 -16.10
CA ASP A 19 -17.27 -2.63 -17.35
C ASP A 19 -16.25 -3.31 -18.29
N ASN A 20 -16.75 -4.08 -19.26
CA ASN A 20 -15.97 -4.66 -20.35
C ASN A 20 -14.84 -5.65 -19.94
N MET A 21 -14.94 -6.24 -18.75
CA MET A 21 -13.91 -7.15 -18.21
C MET A 21 -13.91 -8.56 -18.82
N GLY A 22 -14.93 -8.92 -19.60
CA GLY A 22 -15.12 -10.28 -20.14
C GLY A 22 -13.96 -10.79 -21.00
N TYR A 23 -13.38 -9.94 -21.87
CA TYR A 23 -12.25 -10.35 -22.70
C TYR A 23 -10.97 -10.60 -21.88
N LEU A 24 -10.70 -9.74 -20.89
CA LEU A 24 -9.55 -9.88 -20.00
C LEU A 24 -9.65 -11.16 -19.17
N LEU A 25 -10.85 -11.46 -18.65
CA LEU A 25 -11.15 -12.72 -17.97
C LEU A 25 -10.90 -13.91 -18.90
N ALA A 26 -11.42 -13.89 -20.12
CA ALA A 26 -11.22 -14.97 -21.09
C ALA A 26 -9.73 -15.21 -21.38
N LYS A 27 -8.94 -14.14 -21.56
CA LYS A 27 -7.49 -14.20 -21.80
C LYS A 27 -6.71 -14.80 -20.62
N ARG A 28 -7.15 -14.56 -19.37
CA ARG A 28 -6.53 -15.19 -18.19
C ARG A 28 -6.96 -16.66 -18.05
N ILE A 29 -8.25 -16.93 -18.22
CA ILE A 29 -8.86 -18.26 -18.01
C ILE A 29 -8.41 -19.28 -19.07
N CYS A 30 -8.12 -18.85 -20.31
CA CYS A 30 -7.65 -19.76 -21.36
C CYS A 30 -6.28 -20.38 -21.07
N LEU A 31 -5.51 -19.80 -20.14
CA LEU A 31 -4.24 -20.34 -19.65
C LEU A 31 -4.42 -21.42 -18.57
N VAL A 32 -5.66 -21.68 -18.14
CA VAL A 32 -6.04 -22.67 -17.13
C VAL A 32 -5.27 -22.54 -15.79
N PRO A 33 -5.09 -21.33 -15.22
CA PRO A 33 -4.41 -21.17 -13.94
C PRO A 33 -5.23 -21.75 -12.77
N GLU A 34 -4.59 -22.15 -11.68
CA GLU A 34 -5.32 -22.49 -10.43
C GLU A 34 -5.92 -21.23 -9.76
N GLY A 35 -5.29 -20.07 -9.97
CA GLY A 35 -5.79 -18.77 -9.56
C GLY A 35 -5.05 -17.64 -10.29
N PHE A 36 -5.67 -16.47 -10.37
CA PHE A 36 -5.07 -15.33 -11.06
C PHE A 36 -5.57 -14.00 -10.48
N VAL A 37 -4.83 -12.94 -10.80
CA VAL A 37 -5.16 -11.57 -10.41
C VAL A 37 -5.37 -10.72 -11.65
N ILE A 38 -6.39 -9.88 -11.61
CA ILE A 38 -6.59 -8.77 -12.55
C ILE A 38 -6.41 -7.48 -11.77
N THR A 39 -5.56 -6.58 -12.28
CA THR A 39 -5.28 -5.28 -11.67
C THR A 39 -5.88 -4.19 -12.54
N GLU A 40 -6.75 -3.38 -11.95
CA GLU A 40 -7.36 -2.21 -12.59
C GLU A 40 -7.04 -0.95 -11.80
N LYS A 41 -6.98 0.19 -12.49
CA LYS A 41 -6.71 1.49 -11.88
C LYS A 41 -7.80 2.48 -12.20
N GLN A 42 -8.18 3.29 -11.23
CA GLN A 42 -9.05 4.45 -11.43
C GLN A 42 -8.39 5.69 -10.83
N SER A 43 -8.59 6.82 -11.49
CA SER A 43 -8.19 8.13 -10.96
C SER A 43 -9.44 8.86 -10.49
N LYS A 44 -9.42 9.36 -9.25
CA LYS A 44 -10.50 10.17 -8.65
C LYS A 44 -9.90 11.29 -7.82
N ASP A 45 -10.34 12.53 -8.03
CA ASP A 45 -9.93 13.69 -7.23
C ASP A 45 -8.41 13.84 -7.06
N ASN A 46 -7.62 13.62 -8.13
CA ASN A 46 -6.15 13.58 -8.15
C ASN A 46 -5.50 12.42 -7.36
N GLU A 47 -6.30 11.47 -6.88
CA GLU A 47 -5.84 10.26 -6.20
C GLU A 47 -5.95 9.06 -7.15
N GLN A 48 -5.01 8.13 -7.01
CA GLN A 48 -5.06 6.87 -7.74
C GLN A 48 -5.56 5.78 -6.80
N ILE A 49 -6.52 5.00 -7.26
CA ILE A 49 -6.95 3.78 -6.58
C ILE A 49 -6.68 2.58 -7.48
N VAL A 50 -6.02 1.58 -6.90
CA VAL A 50 -5.69 0.32 -7.56
C VAL A 50 -6.57 -0.78 -6.99
N PHE A 51 -7.20 -1.55 -7.88
CA PHE A 51 -8.03 -2.69 -7.52
C PHE A 51 -7.38 -3.97 -8.02
N ASN A 52 -7.10 -4.89 -7.09
CA ASN A 52 -6.62 -6.23 -7.41
C ASN A 52 -7.75 -7.23 -7.18
N PHE A 53 -8.29 -7.80 -8.25
CA PHE A 53 -9.34 -8.82 -8.20
C PHE A 53 -8.72 -10.20 -8.17
N HIS A 54 -9.00 -10.97 -7.12
CA HIS A 54 -8.41 -12.29 -6.90
C HIS A 54 -9.41 -13.40 -7.26
N PHE A 55 -9.06 -14.17 -8.29
CA PHE A 55 -9.85 -15.27 -8.79
C PHE A 55 -9.20 -16.61 -8.45
N GLN A 56 -10.03 -17.60 -8.14
CA GLN A 56 -9.61 -18.97 -7.92
C GLN A 56 -10.50 -19.93 -8.68
N LYS A 57 -9.90 -21.04 -9.12
CA LYS A 57 -10.61 -22.13 -9.75
C LYS A 57 -11.45 -22.86 -8.72
N ASP A 58 -12.75 -22.92 -8.94
CA ASP A 58 -13.66 -23.73 -8.14
C ASP A 58 -13.70 -25.16 -8.69
N LYS A 59 -13.21 -26.09 -7.88
CA LYS A 59 -13.16 -27.53 -8.20
C LYS A 59 -14.56 -28.15 -8.32
N LYS A 60 -15.60 -27.55 -7.72
CA LYS A 60 -16.97 -28.07 -7.75
C LYS A 60 -17.75 -27.56 -8.96
N LEU A 61 -17.61 -26.28 -9.29
CA LEU A 61 -18.37 -25.62 -10.35
C LEU A 61 -17.70 -25.67 -11.74
N ASN A 62 -16.51 -26.29 -11.83
CA ASN A 62 -15.71 -26.35 -13.06
C ASN A 62 -15.58 -24.96 -13.74
N GLY A 63 -15.24 -23.96 -12.93
CA GLY A 63 -15.20 -22.55 -13.30
C GLY A 63 -14.30 -21.76 -12.35
N TYR A 64 -14.33 -20.44 -12.47
CA TYR A 64 -13.63 -19.53 -11.56
C TYR A 64 -14.62 -18.73 -10.73
N ILE A 65 -14.19 -18.38 -9.53
CA ILE A 65 -14.92 -17.49 -8.63
C ILE A 65 -14.05 -16.29 -8.29
N LEU A 66 -14.68 -15.12 -8.15
CA LEU A 66 -14.06 -13.96 -7.50
C LEU A 66 -14.12 -14.20 -5.99
N VAL A 67 -12.96 -14.31 -5.34
CA VAL A 67 -12.89 -14.61 -3.89
C VAL A 67 -12.94 -13.32 -3.08
N PHE A 68 -12.16 -12.33 -3.49
CA PHE A 68 -12.09 -11.01 -2.89
C PHE A 68 -11.44 -10.05 -3.88
N TYR A 69 -11.50 -8.76 -3.56
CA TYR A 69 -10.63 -7.78 -4.17
C TYR A 69 -9.95 -6.91 -3.10
N ASP A 70 -8.71 -6.53 -3.37
CA ASP A 70 -7.98 -5.54 -2.57
C ASP A 70 -8.13 -4.18 -3.26
N ALA A 71 -8.66 -3.18 -2.56
CA ALA A 71 -8.63 -1.80 -3.01
C ALA A 71 -7.51 -1.06 -2.29
N ILE A 72 -6.69 -0.34 -3.04
CA ILE A 72 -5.47 0.30 -2.57
C ILE A 72 -5.55 1.77 -2.96
N LEU A 73 -5.79 2.63 -1.97
CA LEU A 73 -5.72 4.07 -2.15
C LEU A 73 -4.26 4.50 -2.12
N GLN A 74 -3.78 5.08 -3.21
CA GLN A 74 -2.44 5.62 -3.35
C GLN A 74 -2.53 7.14 -3.29
N LYS A 75 -1.98 7.72 -2.23
CA LYS A 75 -1.84 9.17 -2.15
C LYS A 75 -0.64 9.60 -2.97
N GLU A 76 -0.75 10.79 -3.55
CA GLU A 76 0.39 11.42 -4.20
C GLU A 76 1.55 11.54 -3.22
N ILE A 77 2.73 11.07 -3.64
CA ILE A 77 3.95 11.21 -2.87
C ILE A 77 4.48 12.61 -3.11
N SER A 78 4.08 13.54 -2.24
CA SER A 78 4.66 14.87 -2.20
C SER A 78 6.06 14.79 -1.58
N VAL A 79 7.07 15.20 -2.34
CA VAL A 79 8.44 15.33 -1.87
C VAL A 79 8.71 16.81 -1.62
N THR A 80 9.10 17.16 -0.39
CA THR A 80 9.41 18.54 -0.03
C THR A 80 10.57 19.06 -0.89
N THR A 81 10.35 20.19 -1.55
CA THR A 81 11.40 20.88 -2.30
C THR A 81 12.27 21.67 -1.33
N GLN A 82 13.52 21.24 -1.17
CA GLN A 82 14.51 21.87 -0.32
C GLN A 82 15.91 21.53 -0.82
N VAL A 83 16.93 22.17 -0.25
CA VAL A 83 18.32 21.81 -0.48
C VAL A 83 18.82 20.99 0.71
N ILE A 84 19.24 19.76 0.47
CA ILE A 84 19.80 18.87 1.50
C ILE A 84 21.23 18.54 1.09
N ASN A 85 22.20 18.85 1.95
CA ASN A 85 23.63 18.63 1.67
C ASN A 85 24.10 19.18 0.31
N GLY A 86 23.54 20.32 -0.13
CA GLY A 86 23.87 20.92 -1.43
C GLY A 86 23.13 20.29 -2.63
N VAL A 87 22.34 19.23 -2.43
CA VAL A 87 21.48 18.65 -3.46
C VAL A 87 20.16 19.41 -3.52
N ASN A 88 19.86 19.99 -4.69
CA ASN A 88 18.56 20.60 -4.96
C ASN A 88 17.52 19.52 -5.31
N ILE A 89 16.59 19.27 -4.39
CA ILE A 89 15.55 18.24 -4.57
C ILE A 89 14.55 18.58 -5.68
N GLU A 90 14.34 19.86 -5.98
CA GLU A 90 13.47 20.26 -7.09
C GLU A 90 14.08 19.89 -8.45
N GLY A 91 15.35 20.24 -8.67
CA GLY A 91 16.08 19.87 -9.89
C GLY A 91 16.22 18.36 -10.04
N LEU A 92 16.48 17.64 -8.94
CA LEU A 92 16.53 16.18 -8.95
C LEU A 92 15.18 15.56 -9.36
N GLN A 93 14.05 16.08 -8.88
CA GLN A 93 12.73 15.61 -9.30
C GLN A 93 12.45 15.87 -10.78
N GLU A 94 12.85 17.03 -11.29
CA GLU A 94 12.70 17.37 -12.71
C GLU A 94 13.49 16.37 -13.57
N GLU A 95 14.77 16.15 -13.27
CA GLU A 95 15.61 15.21 -14.01
C GLU A 95 15.06 13.77 -13.94
N MET A 96 14.69 13.30 -12.75
CA MET A 96 14.09 11.96 -12.58
C MET A 96 12.79 11.79 -13.35
N SER A 97 12.01 12.86 -13.56
CA SER A 97 10.75 12.80 -14.32
C SER A 97 10.94 12.62 -15.82
N THR A 98 12.12 12.97 -16.35
CA THR A 98 12.42 12.85 -17.79
C THR A 98 12.79 11.43 -18.23
N ILE A 99 13.02 10.52 -17.26
CA ILE A 99 13.53 9.17 -17.51
C ILE A 99 12.39 8.15 -17.45
N ASP A 100 12.30 7.31 -18.49
CA ASP A 100 11.47 6.11 -18.44
C ASP A 100 12.18 5.02 -17.63
N TRP A 101 11.97 5.05 -16.31
CA TRP A 101 12.58 4.10 -15.40
C TRP A 101 12.17 2.65 -15.69
N LYS A 102 10.98 2.38 -16.25
CA LYS A 102 10.61 1.00 -16.58
C LYS A 102 11.55 0.41 -17.63
N LEU A 103 11.92 1.22 -18.63
CA LEU A 103 12.88 0.84 -19.64
C LEU A 103 14.28 0.67 -19.04
N VAL A 104 14.71 1.59 -18.16
CA VAL A 104 16.04 1.52 -17.51
C VAL A 104 16.20 0.22 -16.73
N PHE A 105 15.16 -0.23 -16.05
CA PHE A 105 15.18 -1.47 -15.28
C PHE A 105 14.74 -2.71 -16.09
N ASP A 106 14.44 -2.58 -17.39
CA ASP A 106 14.15 -3.75 -18.24
C ASP A 106 15.43 -4.40 -18.76
N PHE A 107 16.05 -5.22 -17.91
CA PHE A 107 17.27 -5.96 -18.26
C PHE A 107 17.04 -7.07 -19.31
N ASN A 108 15.79 -7.34 -19.72
CA ASN A 108 15.52 -8.26 -20.82
C ASN A 108 15.68 -7.60 -22.19
N ASN A 109 15.77 -6.27 -22.22
CA ASN A 109 16.02 -5.52 -23.44
C ASN A 109 17.48 -5.70 -23.88
N LYS A 110 17.70 -6.69 -24.75
CA LYS A 110 19.02 -7.02 -25.28
C LYS A 110 19.36 -6.10 -26.45
N LYS A 111 20.03 -4.99 -26.16
CA LYS A 111 20.68 -4.16 -27.17
C LYS A 111 22.14 -4.63 -27.37
N PRO A 112 22.61 -4.80 -28.62
CA PRO A 112 24.03 -5.06 -28.88
C PRO A 112 24.88 -3.90 -28.33
N PHE A 113 25.94 -4.24 -27.60
CA PHE A 113 26.88 -3.24 -27.13
C PHE A 113 27.59 -2.60 -28.33
N ASN A 114 27.46 -1.28 -28.46
CA ASN A 114 28.13 -0.49 -29.49
C ASN A 114 28.90 0.66 -28.82
N PRO A 115 30.24 0.60 -28.76
CA PRO A 115 31.07 1.66 -28.20
C PRO A 115 30.89 3.03 -28.88
N ASP A 116 30.48 3.04 -30.15
CA ASP A 116 30.32 4.27 -30.94
C ASP A 116 28.94 4.93 -30.77
N ASP A 117 28.02 4.28 -30.04
CA ASP A 117 26.68 4.80 -29.75
C ASP A 117 26.72 5.83 -28.61
N LYS A 118 27.25 7.01 -28.92
CA LYS A 118 27.38 8.14 -27.98
C LYS A 118 26.05 8.53 -27.34
N LEU A 119 24.96 8.50 -28.12
CA LEU A 119 23.64 8.93 -27.63
C LEU A 119 23.08 8.00 -26.57
N SER A 120 23.35 6.69 -26.68
CA SER A 120 22.98 5.76 -25.61
C SER A 120 23.87 5.99 -24.42
N PHE A 121 25.19 6.02 -24.62
CA PHE A 121 26.15 6.18 -23.53
C PHE A 121 25.89 7.46 -22.70
N GLU A 122 25.54 8.57 -23.34
CA GLU A 122 25.14 9.81 -22.65
C GLU A 122 23.87 9.65 -21.80
N LYS A 123 22.90 8.82 -22.24
CA LYS A 123 21.71 8.51 -21.43
C LYS A 123 22.07 7.66 -20.23
N GLU A 124 22.87 6.60 -20.42
CA GLU A 124 23.32 5.76 -19.31
C GLU A 124 24.19 6.55 -18.31
N GLN A 125 25.02 7.48 -18.78
CA GLN A 125 25.82 8.36 -17.92
C GLN A 125 24.94 9.33 -17.11
N LYS A 126 23.87 9.87 -17.69
CA LYS A 126 22.88 10.69 -16.96
C LYS A 126 22.20 9.88 -15.85
N ILE A 127 21.82 8.63 -16.13
CA ILE A 127 21.25 7.73 -15.13
C ILE A 127 22.27 7.46 -14.01
N GLU A 128 23.52 7.16 -14.35
CA GLU A 128 24.59 6.95 -13.36
C GLU A 128 24.76 8.17 -12.45
N ALA A 129 24.81 9.37 -13.03
CA ALA A 129 24.93 10.62 -12.28
C ALA A 129 23.78 10.80 -11.29
N LEU A 130 22.53 10.56 -11.72
CA LEU A 130 21.35 10.62 -10.85
C LEU A 130 21.40 9.61 -9.71
N ILE A 131 21.84 8.38 -10.01
CA ILE A 131 22.01 7.35 -8.98
C ILE A 131 23.07 7.78 -7.95
N ARG A 132 24.18 8.38 -8.39
CA ARG A 132 25.21 8.92 -7.48
C ARG A 132 24.65 10.03 -6.59
N VAL A 133 23.87 10.96 -7.13
CA VAL A 133 23.22 12.02 -6.34
C VAL A 133 22.27 11.43 -5.30
N LEU A 134 21.48 10.40 -5.64
CA LEU A 134 20.63 9.70 -4.68
C LEU A 134 21.44 9.01 -3.57
N LEU A 135 22.58 8.40 -3.90
CA LEU A 135 23.47 7.78 -2.92
C LEU A 135 24.13 8.81 -1.99
N GLU A 136 24.53 9.97 -2.52
CA GLU A 136 25.05 11.08 -1.72
C GLU A 136 23.98 11.65 -0.77
N LEU A 137 22.74 11.75 -1.25
CA LEU A 137 21.60 12.17 -0.44
C LEU A 137 21.34 11.19 0.72
N GLU A 138 21.55 9.88 0.51
CA GLU A 138 21.37 8.84 1.53
C GLU A 138 22.41 8.85 2.66
N LEU A 139 23.47 9.68 2.57
CA LEU A 139 24.49 9.80 3.62
C LEU A 139 23.97 10.47 4.90
N THR A 140 22.87 11.22 4.83
CA THR A 140 22.20 11.78 6.01
C THR A 140 20.85 11.13 6.24
N GLU A 141 20.38 11.11 7.49
CA GLU A 141 19.09 10.50 7.82
C GLU A 141 17.92 11.23 7.15
N GLU A 142 17.98 12.56 7.07
CA GLU A 142 16.99 13.37 6.35
C GLU A 142 17.02 13.08 4.84
N GLY A 143 18.19 13.09 4.22
CA GLY A 143 18.33 12.82 2.80
C GLY A 143 17.95 11.38 2.44
N LYS A 144 18.23 10.41 3.31
CA LYS A 144 17.76 9.04 3.16
C LYS A 144 16.24 8.93 3.11
N GLN A 145 15.52 9.69 3.96
CA GLN A 145 14.06 9.72 3.90
C GLN A 145 13.54 10.30 2.58
N ILE A 146 14.17 11.36 2.08
CA ILE A 146 13.83 11.97 0.78
C ILE A 146 14.16 11.04 -0.40
N SER A 147 15.33 10.38 -0.39
CA SER A 147 15.70 9.40 -1.41
C SER A 147 14.68 8.27 -1.49
N ILE A 148 14.24 7.74 -0.34
CA ILE A 148 13.20 6.69 -0.31
C ILE A 148 11.89 7.20 -0.93
N LEU A 149 11.48 8.44 -0.65
CA LEU A 149 10.28 9.04 -1.24
C LEU A 149 10.41 9.20 -2.77
N LEU A 150 11.56 9.67 -3.25
CA LEU A 150 11.85 9.82 -4.68
C LEU A 150 11.82 8.46 -5.40
N LYS A 151 12.53 7.47 -4.84
CA LYS A 151 12.54 6.09 -5.36
C LYS A 151 11.13 5.52 -5.39
N GLN A 152 10.32 5.74 -4.36
CA GLN A 152 8.94 5.27 -4.38
C GLN A 152 8.09 6.00 -5.43
N LYS A 153 8.26 7.31 -5.60
CA LYS A 153 7.53 8.11 -6.60
C LYS A 153 7.81 7.64 -8.03
N TYR A 154 9.08 7.42 -8.38
CA TYR A 154 9.46 7.10 -9.76
C TYR A 154 9.62 5.59 -10.04
N TRP A 155 9.84 4.76 -9.02
CA TRP A 155 10.13 3.32 -9.17
C TRP A 155 9.06 2.40 -8.58
N SER A 156 7.91 2.92 -8.12
CA SER A 156 6.84 2.11 -7.46
C SER A 156 6.36 0.89 -8.24
N GLU A 157 6.38 0.95 -9.57
CA GLU A 157 5.91 -0.12 -10.46
C GLU A 157 7.02 -1.07 -10.94
N ILE A 158 8.24 -0.87 -10.45
CA ILE A 158 9.42 -1.60 -10.92
C ILE A 158 9.62 -2.83 -10.01
N PRO A 159 9.80 -4.05 -10.55
CA PRO A 159 9.82 -5.27 -9.73
C PRO A 159 11.11 -5.47 -8.90
N TYR A 160 12.09 -4.57 -8.98
CA TYR A 160 13.41 -4.71 -8.36
C TYR A 160 13.48 -4.06 -6.97
N ASN A 161 12.83 -4.70 -5.99
CA ASN A 161 12.81 -4.22 -4.60
C ASN A 161 14.20 -4.20 -3.92
N GLU A 162 15.18 -4.98 -4.41
CA GLU A 162 16.53 -5.02 -3.84
C GLU A 162 17.30 -3.72 -4.07
N LEU A 163 17.14 -3.09 -5.23
CA LEU A 163 17.75 -1.79 -5.58
C LEU A 163 17.04 -0.61 -4.90
N MET A 164 15.84 -0.87 -4.39
CA MET A 164 14.98 0.10 -3.71
C MET A 164 15.32 0.30 -2.22
N GLY A 165 16.05 -0.63 -1.60
CA GLY A 165 16.24 -0.62 -0.14
C GLY A 165 14.93 -0.85 0.62
N ASN A 166 14.91 -0.61 1.94
CA ASN A 166 13.70 -0.84 2.74
C ASN A 166 12.67 0.31 2.58
N ILE A 167 11.91 0.29 1.49
CA ILE A 167 10.83 1.25 1.19
C ILE A 167 9.50 0.89 1.92
N SER A 168 9.45 -0.25 2.62
CA SER A 168 8.19 -0.76 3.22
C SER A 168 7.53 0.24 4.18
N SER A 169 8.32 1.01 4.92
CA SER A 169 7.83 2.01 5.87
C SER A 169 7.17 3.21 5.18
N VAL A 170 7.62 3.57 3.98
CA VAL A 170 7.11 4.72 3.21
C VAL A 170 5.93 4.30 2.32
N LYS A 171 5.94 3.07 1.77
CA LYS A 171 4.76 2.45 1.15
C LYS A 171 3.58 2.40 2.11
N ASN A 172 3.79 1.95 3.34
CA ASN A 172 2.76 1.95 4.38
C ASN A 172 2.29 3.35 4.83
N LYS A 173 3.08 4.40 4.56
CA LYS A 173 2.66 5.79 4.83
C LYS A 173 1.79 6.32 3.70
N ALA A 174 2.16 6.10 2.44
CA ALA A 174 1.50 6.67 1.26
C ALA A 174 0.33 5.83 0.69
N GLU A 175 0.26 4.55 1.05
CA GLU A 175 -0.79 3.65 0.59
C GLU A 175 -1.69 3.19 1.74
N LEU A 176 -2.96 2.97 1.41
CA LEU A 176 -3.92 2.35 2.31
C LEU A 176 -4.67 1.27 1.55
N SER A 177 -4.47 0.02 1.98
CA SER A 177 -5.14 -1.15 1.40
C SER A 177 -6.26 -1.65 2.31
N GLN A 178 -7.35 -2.09 1.68
CA GLN A 178 -8.42 -2.84 2.33
C GLN A 178 -8.88 -3.97 1.42
N ARG A 179 -9.01 -5.15 2.02
CA ARG A 179 -9.63 -6.32 1.38
C ARG A 179 -11.13 -6.30 1.55
N PHE A 180 -11.84 -6.57 0.46
CA PHE A 180 -13.28 -6.75 0.41
C PHE A 180 -13.59 -8.15 -0.11
N TYR A 181 -14.22 -8.97 0.73
CA TYR A 181 -14.59 -10.32 0.37
C TYR A 181 -15.90 -10.33 -0.40
N TYR A 182 -15.98 -11.19 -1.42
CA TYR A 182 -17.22 -11.43 -2.12
C TYR A 182 -17.96 -12.60 -1.43
N ALA A 183 -19.16 -12.35 -0.93
CA ALA A 183 -20.01 -13.36 -0.33
C ALA A 183 -21.28 -13.54 -1.18
N GLU A 184 -21.62 -14.79 -1.48
CA GLU A 184 -22.80 -15.12 -2.28
C GLU A 184 -24.08 -14.65 -1.57
N GLY A 185 -24.92 -13.89 -2.29
CA GLY A 185 -26.18 -13.34 -1.76
C GLY A 185 -26.06 -12.04 -0.96
N GLN A 186 -24.86 -11.49 -0.78
CA GLN A 186 -24.67 -10.15 -0.20
C GLN A 186 -24.44 -9.10 -1.30
N ALA A 187 -24.90 -7.88 -1.05
CA ALA A 187 -24.54 -6.74 -1.89
C ALA A 187 -23.02 -6.57 -1.86
N CYS A 188 -22.40 -6.60 -3.04
CA CYS A 188 -20.96 -6.37 -3.14
C CYS A 188 -20.68 -4.89 -2.88
N ILE A 189 -19.60 -4.62 -2.15
CA ILE A 189 -19.08 -3.25 -2.03
C ILE A 189 -18.61 -2.81 -3.41
N SER A 190 -19.09 -1.65 -3.83
CA SER A 190 -18.69 -1.02 -5.10
C SER A 190 -17.32 -0.36 -4.98
N ALA A 191 -16.72 -0.04 -6.13
CA ALA A 191 -15.48 0.72 -6.23
C ALA A 191 -15.61 2.10 -5.55
N ASP A 192 -16.77 2.73 -5.68
CA ASP A 192 -17.09 4.03 -5.08
C ASP A 192 -17.17 3.94 -3.55
N GLU A 193 -17.84 2.92 -3.04
CA GLU A 193 -17.93 2.67 -1.59
C GLU A 193 -16.57 2.30 -1.01
N ALA A 194 -15.80 1.45 -1.69
CA ALA A 194 -14.43 1.11 -1.30
C ALA A 194 -13.53 2.35 -1.26
N TYR A 195 -13.63 3.23 -2.26
CA TYR A 195 -12.91 4.50 -2.28
C TYR A 195 -13.28 5.40 -1.09
N ARG A 196 -14.58 5.64 -0.85
CA ARG A 196 -15.05 6.44 0.30
C ARG A 196 -14.61 5.84 1.63
N PHE A 197 -14.67 4.52 1.76
CA PHE A 197 -14.20 3.82 2.95
C PHE A 197 -12.70 4.08 3.20
N LEU A 198 -11.88 3.96 2.15
CA LEU A 198 -10.45 4.22 2.24
C LEU A 198 -10.14 5.69 2.54
N GLN A 199 -10.89 6.63 1.98
CA GLN A 199 -10.76 8.06 2.31
C GLN A 199 -11.04 8.32 3.79
N ASN A 200 -12.12 7.76 4.34
CA ASN A 200 -12.46 7.91 5.76
C ASN A 200 -11.38 7.30 6.66
N LYS A 201 -10.93 6.09 6.34
CA LYS A 201 -9.87 5.40 7.09
C LYS A 201 -8.53 6.15 6.99
N TRP A 202 -8.27 6.83 5.87
CA TRP A 202 -7.13 7.72 5.75
C TRP A 202 -7.24 8.94 6.67
N LEU A 203 -8.41 9.60 6.70
CA LEU A 203 -8.65 10.74 7.57
C LEU A 203 -8.49 10.36 9.06
N GLU A 204 -9.01 9.20 9.46
CA GLU A 204 -8.82 8.66 10.80
C GLU A 204 -7.34 8.46 11.14
N LYS A 205 -6.56 7.87 10.22
CA LYS A 205 -5.11 7.72 10.37
C LYS A 205 -4.42 9.07 10.58
N GLN A 206 -4.80 10.09 9.81
CA GLN A 206 -4.25 11.44 9.95
C GLN A 206 -4.62 12.08 11.30
N MET A 207 -5.87 11.93 11.75
CA MET A 207 -6.30 12.43 13.06
C MET A 207 -5.54 11.77 14.22
N GLN A 208 -5.31 10.45 14.16
CA GLN A 208 -4.54 9.72 15.17
C GLN A 208 -3.08 10.17 15.22
N VAL A 209 -2.45 10.42 14.07
CA VAL A 209 -1.08 10.94 14.00
C VAL A 209 -1.00 12.34 14.62
N LYS A 210 -1.92 13.24 14.27
CA LYS A 210 -1.98 14.60 14.85
C LYS A 210 -2.18 14.56 16.36
N ARG A 211 -3.06 13.69 16.86
CA ARG A 211 -3.28 13.52 18.30
C ARG A 211 -2.03 13.06 19.03
N LYS A 212 -1.30 12.08 18.49
CA LYS A 212 -0.01 11.63 19.07
C LYS A 212 1.07 12.71 19.05
N GLN A 213 1.09 13.56 18.03
CA GLN A 213 2.02 14.69 17.96
C GLN A 213 1.72 15.73 19.05
N LEU A 214 0.45 16.04 19.28
CA LEU A 214 0.03 16.96 20.34
C LEU A 214 0.34 16.39 21.74
N GLU A 215 0.07 15.11 21.99
CA GLU A 215 0.41 14.44 23.25
C GLU A 215 1.93 14.46 23.51
N ASN A 216 2.76 14.26 22.48
CA ASN A 216 4.22 14.37 22.61
C ASN A 216 4.70 15.82 22.87
N ILE A 217 4.07 16.83 22.27
CA ILE A 217 4.42 18.25 22.51
C ILE A 217 4.05 18.65 23.94
N GLU A 218 2.88 18.24 24.42
CA GLU A 218 2.44 18.49 25.80
C GLU A 218 3.35 17.79 26.84
N GLU A 219 3.85 16.58 26.56
CA GLU A 219 4.84 15.91 27.40
C GLU A 219 6.22 16.60 27.39
N THR A 220 6.59 17.25 26.28
CA THR A 220 7.87 17.96 26.16
C THR A 220 7.83 19.35 26.81
N GLU A 221 6.69 20.04 26.73
CA GLU A 221 6.46 21.35 27.36
C GLU A 221 6.19 21.24 28.88
N ALA A 222 5.66 20.11 29.37
CA ALA A 222 5.51 19.82 30.79
C ALA A 222 6.82 19.41 31.50
N GLY A 223 7.95 19.37 30.77
CA GLY A 223 9.27 18.98 31.30
C GLY A 223 10.05 20.08 32.03
N GLY A 224 9.49 21.29 32.18
CA GLY A 224 10.08 22.39 32.95
C GLY A 224 9.48 22.52 34.35
N ASP A 225 10.08 21.86 35.33
CA ASP A 225 9.89 22.02 36.79
C ASP A 225 8.45 22.14 37.31
N ARG A 226 7.92 21.02 37.87
CA ARG A 226 7.45 20.94 39.27
C ARG A 226 6.99 19.55 39.67
N GLN A 227 7.32 19.21 40.91
CA GLN A 227 7.01 17.96 41.61
C GLN A 227 5.53 17.55 41.61
N SER A 228 5.32 16.23 41.48
CA SER A 228 4.30 15.41 42.15
C SER A 228 2.85 15.91 42.12
N SER A 229 1.99 15.26 41.33
CA SER A 229 0.71 14.77 41.85
C SER A 229 0.17 13.57 41.05
N ASN A 230 -0.37 12.59 41.78
CA ASN A 230 -0.98 11.37 41.28
C ASN A 230 -2.21 11.65 40.39
N GLY A 231 -2.28 10.98 39.23
CA GLY A 231 -3.49 10.92 38.39
C GLY A 231 -3.55 9.61 37.61
N SER A 232 -4.44 8.73 38.06
CA SER A 232 -4.56 7.32 37.67
C SER A 232 -5.31 7.09 36.35
N GLY A 233 -4.82 6.19 35.49
CA GLY A 233 -5.54 5.78 34.27
C GLY A 233 -5.13 4.45 33.63
N LEU A 234 -4.59 3.49 34.37
CA LEU A 234 -4.38 2.12 33.87
C LEU A 234 -5.38 1.15 34.51
N LEU A 235 -6.42 0.79 33.75
CA LEU A 235 -7.36 -0.29 34.05
C LEU A 235 -6.63 -1.63 34.08
N LYS A 236 -6.03 -1.97 35.23
CA LYS A 236 -5.57 -3.33 35.53
C LYS A 236 -6.78 -4.22 35.74
N LYS A 237 -7.06 -5.04 34.73
CA LYS A 237 -8.05 -6.13 34.70
C LYS A 237 -7.85 -7.05 35.92
N LYS A 238 -8.70 -6.91 36.93
CA LYS A 238 -8.67 -7.71 38.16
C LYS A 238 -9.12 -9.14 37.82
N ARG A 239 -8.18 -10.09 37.75
CA ARG A 239 -8.47 -11.53 37.73
C ARG A 239 -9.12 -11.89 39.06
N VAL A 240 -10.41 -12.22 39.05
CA VAL A 240 -11.09 -12.80 40.21
C VAL A 240 -10.69 -14.28 40.27
N GLY A 241 -9.64 -14.57 41.04
CA GLY A 241 -9.24 -15.91 41.43
C GLY A 241 -10.10 -16.41 42.59
N SER A 242 -10.58 -17.63 42.44
CA SER A 242 -11.30 -18.43 43.43
C SER A 242 -10.49 -18.70 44.70
N SER A 243 -11.14 -18.67 45.86
CA SER A 243 -10.88 -19.50 47.08
C SER A 243 -11.43 -18.72 48.29
N SER A 244 -12.55 -19.06 48.92
CA SER A 244 -12.98 -20.27 49.66
C SER A 244 -13.14 -19.93 51.15
N LYS A 245 -14.15 -20.56 51.78
CA LYS A 245 -14.40 -20.70 53.23
C LYS A 245 -15.07 -19.50 53.91
N ASN A 246 -16.15 -19.60 54.68
CA ASN A 246 -16.88 -20.67 55.40
C ASN A 246 -18.32 -20.12 55.64
N LYS A 247 -19.40 -20.87 55.90
CA LYS A 247 -19.64 -21.76 57.05
C LYS A 247 -21.07 -22.34 56.94
N ARG A 248 -21.18 -23.66 57.21
CA ARG A 248 -22.31 -24.52 57.69
C ARG A 248 -23.71 -23.89 57.83
N THR A 249 -24.80 -24.57 57.48
CA THR A 249 -25.37 -25.73 58.23
C THR A 249 -26.36 -26.61 57.43
N ARG A 250 -26.52 -27.86 57.92
CA ARG A 250 -27.35 -29.01 57.50
C ARG A 250 -28.86 -28.75 57.39
N ILE A 251 -29.56 -29.62 56.63
CA ILE A 251 -30.70 -30.52 57.01
C ILE A 251 -31.24 -31.12 55.69
N THR A 252 -30.87 -32.35 55.28
CA THR A 252 -31.55 -33.67 55.38
C THR A 252 -32.89 -33.87 54.64
N GLN A 253 -32.90 -34.97 53.85
CA GLN A 253 -33.99 -35.92 53.49
C GLN A 253 -35.09 -35.43 52.52
N ASP A 254 -35.55 -36.19 51.53
CA ASP A 254 -35.31 -37.56 51.04
C ASP A 254 -35.22 -37.55 49.49
#